data_AF-A0A2V5X249-F1
#
_entry.id   AF-A0A2V5X249-F1
#
_cell.length_a   1.000
_cell.length_b   1.000
_cell.length_c   1.000
_cell.angle_alpha   90.00
_cell.angle_beta   90.00
_cell.angle_gamma   90.00
#
_symmetry.space_group_name_H-M   'P 1'
#
loop_
_entity.id
_entity.type
_entity.pdbx_description
1 polymer ?
#
loop_
_entity_poly.entity_id
_entity_poly.type
_entity_poly.pdbx_seq_one_letter_code
_entity_poly.pdbx_strand_id
1 'polypeptide(L)' 'MIAEAASAKRIWTEAELQSLPEDGYLHEVVNGELVMSPKNDFFHGRICTRLSTALNNFVTQQKLGVV' A
#
# COMPACT_ATOMS: atom_id res chain seq x y z
N MET A 1 34.01 25.82 -1.69
CA MET A 1 33.21 24.61 -2.00
C MET A 1 32.42 24.26 -0.77
N ILE A 2 31.08 24.34 -0.82
CA ILE A 2 30.24 23.88 0.30
C ILE A 2 30.01 22.40 0.05
N ALA A 3 30.51 21.55 0.96
CA ALA A 3 30.23 20.12 0.92
C ALA A 3 28.76 19.92 1.30
N GLU A 4 27.97 19.44 0.36
CA GLU A 4 26.61 18.97 0.60
C GLU A 4 26.73 17.70 1.45
N ALA A 5 26.33 17.80 2.72
CA ALA A 5 26.32 16.64 3.61
C ALA A 5 25.35 15.62 3.01
N ALA A 6 25.86 14.43 2.64
CA ALA A 6 25.03 13.33 2.20
C ALA A 6 24.05 12.99 3.34
N SER A 7 22.80 13.46 3.21
CA SER A 7 21.73 13.12 4.13
C SER A 7 21.55 11.61 4.06
N ALA A 8 21.83 10.90 5.16
CA ALA A 8 21.53 9.49 5.25
C ALA A 8 20.04 9.32 4.95
N LYS A 9 19.72 8.55 3.91
CA LYS A 9 18.33 8.33 3.50
C LYS A 9 17.56 7.79 4.71
N ARG A 10 16.51 8.50 5.13
CA ARG A 10 15.65 8.06 6.23
C ARG A 10 15.08 6.68 5.87
N ILE A 11 15.23 5.73 6.79
CA ILE A 11 14.63 4.40 6.71
C ILE A 11 13.32 4.45 7.51
N TRP A 12 12.20 4.21 6.83
CA TRP A 12 10.87 4.16 7.42
C TRP A 12 10.59 2.81 8.05
N THR A 13 9.89 2.84 9.18
CA THR A 13 9.38 1.67 9.87
C THR A 13 7.86 1.58 9.78
N GLU A 14 7.33 0.38 10.02
CA GLU A 14 5.89 0.15 10.07
C GLU A 14 5.20 0.99 11.17
N ALA A 15 5.84 1.16 12.33
CA ALA A 15 5.31 1.96 13.42
C ALA A 15 5.20 3.45 13.04
N GLU A 16 6.18 3.97 12.29
CA GLU A 16 6.12 5.34 11.78
C GLU A 16 5.04 5.51 10.72
N LEU A 17 4.88 4.54 9.81
CA LEU A 17 3.79 4.52 8.84
C LEU A 17 2.43 4.60 9.53
N GLN A 18 2.20 3.78 10.57
CA GLN A 18 0.96 3.75 11.33
C GLN A 18 0.69 5.02 12.14
N SER A 19 1.75 5.81 12.43
CA SER A 19 1.63 7.09 13.13
C SER A 19 1.32 8.28 12.20
N LEU A 20 1.32 8.07 10.88
CA LEU A 20 1.01 9.13 9.92
C LEU A 20 -0.44 9.58 10.05
N PRO A 21 -0.73 10.88 9.85
CA PRO A 21 -2.10 11.36 9.81
C PRO A 21 -2.82 10.78 8.58
N GLU A 22 -4.14 10.61 8.70
CA GLU A 22 -4.97 10.29 7.55
C GLU A 22 -5.05 11.50 6.62
N ASP A 23 -4.47 11.38 5.42
CA ASP A 23 -4.46 12.41 4.40
C ASP A 23 -5.25 12.03 3.12
N GLY A 24 -5.94 10.88 3.18
CA GLY A 24 -6.71 10.34 2.08
C GLY A 24 -5.89 9.58 1.03
N TYR A 25 -4.59 9.38 1.27
CA TYR A 25 -3.72 8.55 0.43
C TYR A 25 -3.29 7.27 1.16
N LEU A 26 -3.08 6.23 0.37
CA LEU A 26 -2.51 4.98 0.87
C LEU A 26 -0.99 5.09 0.82
N HIS A 27 -0.37 4.87 1.97
CA HIS A 27 1.07 4.86 2.13
C HIS A 27 1.56 3.46 2.47
N GLU A 28 2.72 3.10 1.95
CA GLU A 28 3.35 1.79 2.12
C GLU A 28 4.83 1.98 2.42
N VAL A 29 5.40 1.11 3.26
CA VAL A 29 6.85 1.03 3.45
C VAL A 29 7.40 -0.08 2.56
N VAL A 30 8.20 0.28 1.56
CA VAL A 30 8.83 -0.66 0.63
C VAL A 30 10.34 -0.52 0.75
N ASN A 31 11.02 -1.56 1.23
CA ASN A 31 12.47 -1.57 1.47
C ASN A 31 12.97 -0.39 2.33
N GLY A 32 12.17 0.03 3.32
CA GLY A 32 12.49 1.16 4.19
C GLY A 32 12.17 2.53 3.57
N GLU A 33 11.49 2.58 2.43
CA GLU A 33 11.07 3.84 1.79
C GLU A 33 9.55 4.01 1.92
N LEU A 34 9.10 5.22 2.21
CA LEU A 34 7.68 5.56 2.16
C LEU A 34 7.25 5.80 0.72
N VAL A 35 6.34 4.98 0.22
CA VAL A 35 5.76 5.06 -1.11
C VAL A 35 4.29 5.41 -0.98
N MET A 36 3.83 6.36 -1.79
CA MET A 36 2.41 6.72 -1.89
C MET A 36 1.80 6.02 -3.10
N SER A 37 0.73 5.28 -2.87
CA SER A 37 -0.02 4.61 -3.93
C SER A 37 -0.84 5.63 -4.73
N PRO A 38 -0.71 5.67 -6.07
CA PRO A 38 -1.43 6.63 -6.90
C PRO A 38 -2.93 6.60 -6.64
N LYS A 39 -3.59 7.75 -6.79
CA LYS A 39 -5.03 7.84 -6.62
C LYS A 39 -5.73 6.94 -7.65
N ASN A 40 -6.52 5.99 -7.14
CA ASN A 40 -7.29 5.08 -7.98
C ASN A 40 -8.31 5.83 -8.83
N ASP A 41 -8.47 5.40 -10.08
CA ASP A 41 -9.57 5.82 -10.93
C ASP A 41 -10.72 4.79 -10.89
N PHE A 42 -11.83 5.14 -11.53
CA PHE A 42 -12.99 4.25 -11.62
C PHE A 42 -12.68 2.93 -12.34
N PHE A 43 -11.79 2.96 -13.33
CA PHE A 43 -11.45 1.79 -14.13
C PHE A 43 -10.65 0.77 -13.32
N HIS A 44 -9.65 1.24 -12.58
CA HIS A 44 -8.89 0.48 -11.59
C HIS A 44 -9.82 -0.14 -10.55
N GLY A 45 -10.70 0.67 -9.94
CA GLY A 45 -11.69 0.19 -8.97
C GLY A 45 -12.59 -0.92 -9.54
N ARG A 46 -13.05 -0.77 -10.79
CA ARG A 46 -13.86 -1.80 -11.46
C ARG A 46 -13.11 -3.11 -11.65
N ILE A 47 -11.82 -3.07 -11.98
CA ILE A 47 -10.98 -4.27 -12.13
C ILE A 47 -10.82 -4.97 -10.77
N CYS A 48 -10.45 -4.24 -9.72
CA CYS A 48 -10.31 -4.78 -8.37
C CYS A 48 -11.59 -5.46 -7.90
N THR A 49 -12.76 -4.82 -8.06
CA THR A 49 -14.04 -5.41 -7.64
C THR A 49 -14.34 -6.72 -8.36
N ARG A 50 -14.10 -6.79 -9.68
CA ARG A 50 -14.34 -8.02 -10.46
C ARG A 50 -13.41 -9.14 -10.01
N LEU A 51 -12.13 -8.83 -9.80
CA LEU A 51 -11.14 -9.80 -9.35
C LEU A 51 -11.44 -10.32 -7.95
N SER A 52 -11.68 -9.42 -6.99
CA SER A 52 -11.98 -9.80 -5.60
C SER A 52 -13.27 -10.60 -5.49
N THR A 53 -14.29 -10.30 -6.31
CA THR A 53 -15.55 -11.07 -6.32
C THR A 53 -15.34 -12.50 -6.81
N ALA A 54 -14.62 -12.69 -7.92
CA ALA A 54 -14.29 -14.02 -8.43
C ALA A 54 -13.40 -14.80 -7.44
N LEU A 55 -12.41 -14.09 -6.90
CA LEU A 55 -11.63 -14.36 -5.71
C LEU A 55 -12.43 -15.07 -4.62
N ASN A 56 -13.28 -14.26 -4.00
CA ASN A 56 -14.07 -14.60 -2.83
C ASN A 56 -15.00 -15.79 -3.10
N ASN A 57 -15.69 -15.79 -4.23
CA ASN A 57 -16.60 -16.88 -4.58
C ASN A 57 -15.88 -18.23 -4.64
N PHE A 58 -14.68 -18.28 -5.23
CA PHE A 58 -13.89 -19.49 -5.30
C PHE A 58 -13.42 -19.94 -3.91
N VAL A 59 -12.79 -19.04 -3.14
CA VAL A 59 -12.23 -19.41 -1.83
C VAL A 59 -13.30 -19.83 -0.83
N THR A 60 -14.48 -19.18 -0.84
CA THR A 60 -15.61 -19.56 0.04
C THR A 60 -16.16 -20.94 -0.35
N GLN A 61 -16.38 -21.21 -1.64
CA GLN A 61 -16.91 -22.51 -2.10
C GLN A 61 -15.97 -23.67 -1.79
N GLN A 62 -14.66 -23.43 -1.90
CA GLN A 62 -13.62 -24.44 -1.66
C GLN A 62 -13.15 -24.48 -0.19
N LYS A 63 -13.71 -23.63 0.68
CA LYS A 63 -13.32 -23.47 2.08
C LYS A 63 -11.81 -23.22 2.27
N LEU A 64 -11.27 -22.29 1.49
CA LEU A 64 -9.86 -21.91 1.52
C LEU A 64 -9.66 -20.61 2.31
N GLY A 65 -8.64 -20.57 3.16
CA GLY A 65 -8.31 -19.37 3.95
C GLY A 65 -9.30 -19.12 5.10
N VAL A 66 -9.71 -17.87 5.27
CA VAL A 66 -10.75 -17.47 6.23
C VAL A 66 -12.10 -17.51 5.51
N VAL A 67 -13.03 -18.34 5.99
CA VAL A 67 -14.31 -18.69 5.34
C VAL A 67 -15.48 -18.37 6.26
#